data_AF-A0A672KWB8-F1
#
_entry.id   AF-A0A672KWB8-F1
#
_cell.length_a   1.000
_cell.length_b   1.000
_cell.length_c   1.000
_cell.angle_alpha   90.00
_cell.angle_beta   90.00
_cell.angle_gamma   90.00
#
_symmetry.space_group_name_H-M   'P 1'
#
loop_
_entity.id
_entity.type
_entity.pdbx_description
1 polymer ?
#
loop_
_entity_poly.entity_id
_entity_poly.type
_entity_poly.pdbx_seq_one_letter_code
_entity_poly.pdbx_strand_id
1 'polypeptide(L)' 'MASDKVLLLNSLKDLRETELKEFQWHLKNDHESISESEMEKADRLKTVDKMVECFGPEEALRITVKILKKINQNNLANL' A
#
# COMPACT_ATOMS: atom_id res chain seq x y z
N MET A 1 -3.27 -5.53 -15.65
CA MET A 1 -2.59 -6.81 -16.00
C MET A 1 -1.81 -7.28 -14.77
N ALA A 2 -1.25 -8.49 -14.74
CA ALA A 2 -0.45 -8.98 -13.59
C ALA A 2 0.69 -8.03 -13.16
N SER A 3 1.11 -7.11 -14.05
CA SER A 3 2.11 -6.08 -13.84
C SER A 3 1.80 -5.12 -12.68
N ASP A 4 0.54 -4.73 -12.48
CA ASP A 4 0.18 -3.64 -11.55
C ASP A 4 0.35 -4.08 -10.09
N LYS A 5 -0.04 -5.32 -9.80
CA LYS A 5 0.11 -5.97 -8.49
C LYS A 5 1.57 -6.24 -8.14
N VAL A 6 2.38 -6.60 -9.13
CA VAL A 6 3.82 -6.84 -8.95
C VAL A 6 4.56 -5.54 -8.67
N LEU A 7 4.19 -4.45 -9.37
CA LEU A 7 4.74 -3.12 -9.14
C LEU A 7 4.45 -2.62 -7.72
N LEU A 8 3.20 -2.73 -7.27
CA LEU A 8 2.80 -2.43 -5.89
C LEU A 8 3.66 -3.18 -4.87
N LEU A 9 3.78 -4.50 -5.05
CA LEU A 9 4.54 -5.34 -4.13
C LEU A 9 6.02 -4.97 -4.09
N ASN A 10 6.63 -4.64 -5.22
CA ASN A 10 8.03 -4.24 -5.26
C ASN A 10 8.25 -2.91 -4.49
N SER A 11 7.38 -1.92 -4.68
CA SER A 11 7.47 -0.67 -3.92
C SER A 11 7.30 -0.88 -2.42
N LEU A 12 6.37 -1.75 -1.99
CA LEU A 12 6.20 -2.11 -0.58
C LEU A 12 7.36 -2.94 -0.01
N LYS A 13 8.11 -3.67 -0.85
CA LYS A 13 9.32 -4.39 -0.44
C LYS A 13 10.50 -3.46 -0.18
N ASP A 14 10.60 -2.37 -0.92
CA ASP A 14 11.64 -1.36 -0.73
C ASP A 14 11.39 -0.50 0.53
N LEU A 15 10.18 -0.54 1.10
CA LEU A 15 9.89 0.09 2.39
C LEU A 15 10.49 -0.70 3.56
N ARG A 16 11.10 0.03 4.49
CA ARG A 16 11.49 -0.47 5.81
C ARG A 16 10.24 -0.82 6.63
N GLU A 17 10.40 -1.63 7.67
CA GLU A 17 9.27 -2.04 8.51
C GLU A 17 8.54 -0.86 9.17
N THR A 18 9.27 0.19 9.55
CA THR A 18 8.66 1.41 10.10
C THR A 18 7.83 2.16 9.06
N GLU A 19 8.32 2.26 7.83
CA GLU A 19 7.64 2.92 6.72
C GLU A 19 6.42 2.11 6.24
N LEU A 20 6.52 0.78 6.27
CA LEU A 20 5.39 -0.10 6.00
C LEU A 20 4.29 0.06 7.05
N LYS A 21 4.65 0.20 8.34
CA LYS A 21 3.68 0.47 9.41
C LYS A 21 3.00 1.83 9.22
N GLU A 22 3.75 2.87 8.87
CA GLU A 22 3.17 4.18 8.55
C GLU A 22 2.27 4.11 7.31
N PHE A 23 2.69 3.38 6.28
CA PHE A 23 1.89 3.15 5.07
C PHE A 23 0.55 2.47 5.40
N GLN A 24 0.59 1.37 6.15
CA GLN A 24 -0.60 0.65 6.59
C GLN A 24 -1.48 1.50 7.51
N TRP A 25 -0.87 2.35 8.33
CA TRP A 25 -1.57 3.30 9.18
C TRP A 25 -2.32 4.36 8.37
N HIS A 26 -1.69 4.94 7.34
CA HIS A 26 -2.38 5.85 6.42
C HIS A 26 -3.47 5.13 5.63
N LEU A 27 -3.20 3.91 5.17
CA LEU A 27 -4.15 3.12 4.39
C LEU A 27 -5.44 2.85 5.16
N LYS A 28 -5.37 2.49 6.45
CA LYS A 28 -6.56 2.27 7.30
C LYS A 28 -7.27 3.56 7.70
N ASN A 29 -6.55 4.67 7.86
CA ASN A 29 -7.15 5.95 8.26
C ASN A 29 -7.81 6.68 7.08
N ASP A 30 -7.24 6.56 5.89
CA ASP A 30 -7.78 7.20 4.68
C ASP A 30 -8.94 6.39 4.07
N HIS A 31 -9.08 5.11 4.44
CA HIS A 31 -10.07 4.21 3.84
C HIS A 31 -10.77 3.32 4.88
N GLU A 32 -12.02 3.65 5.20
CA GLU A 32 -12.89 2.85 6.09
C GLU A 32 -13.14 1.42 5.58
N SER A 33 -12.91 1.17 4.28
CA SER A 33 -13.04 -0.14 3.66
C SER A 33 -12.03 -1.17 4.17
N ILE A 34 -10.97 -0.73 4.84
CA ILE A 34 -9.91 -1.59 5.36
C ILE A 34 -9.96 -1.60 6.89
N SER A 35 -10.23 -2.78 7.46
CA SER A 35 -10.34 -2.92 8.91
C SER A 35 -8.96 -2.85 9.59
N GLU A 36 -8.90 -2.15 10.73
CA GLU A 36 -7.68 -2.01 11.52
C GLU A 36 -7.07 -3.35 11.92
N SER A 37 -7.93 -4.30 12.31
CA SER A 37 -7.54 -5.67 12.69
C SER A 37 -6.94 -6.47 11.54
N GLU A 38 -7.32 -6.18 10.29
CA GLU A 38 -6.76 -6.84 9.11
C GLU A 38 -5.35 -6.34 8.80
N MET A 39 -5.06 -5.06 9.07
CA MET A 39 -3.80 -4.39 8.77
C MET A 39 -2.76 -4.48 9.88
N GLU A 40 -3.16 -4.60 11.15
CA GLU A 40 -2.24 -4.66 12.29
C GLU A 40 -1.20 -5.81 12.19
N LYS A 41 -1.59 -6.92 11.53
CA LYS A 41 -0.73 -8.09 11.26
C LYS A 41 -0.54 -8.35 9.76
N ALA A 42 -0.88 -7.40 8.91
CA ALA A 42 -0.69 -7.58 7.48
C ALA A 42 0.79 -7.53 7.13
N ASP A 43 1.25 -8.52 6.37
CA ASP A 43 2.52 -8.42 5.67
C ASP A 43 2.34 -7.64 4.35
N ARG A 44 3.45 -7.42 3.65
CA ARG A 44 3.45 -6.67 2.38
C ARG A 44 2.52 -7.30 1.34
N LEU A 45 2.45 -8.64 1.28
CA LEU A 45 1.61 -9.36 0.33
C LEU A 45 0.13 -9.14 0.65
N LYS A 46 -0.25 -9.31 1.91
CA LYS A 46 -1.62 -9.12 2.39
C LYS A 46 -2.08 -7.68 2.21
N THR A 47 -1.19 -6.69 2.42
CA THR A 47 -1.50 -5.29 2.12
C THR A 47 -1.79 -5.08 0.64
N VAL A 48 -0.95 -5.58 -0.28
CA VAL A 48 -1.20 -5.47 -1.73
C VAL A 48 -2.49 -6.17 -2.12
N ASP A 49 -2.71 -7.40 -1.65
CA ASP A 49 -3.92 -8.16 -1.94
C ASP A 49 -5.16 -7.38 -1.54
N LYS A 50 -5.16 -6.81 -0.33
CA LYS A 50 -6.31 -6.06 0.17
C LYS A 50 -6.54 -4.76 -0.59
N MET A 51 -5.49 -4.06 -0.99
CA MET A 51 -5.63 -2.85 -1.82
C MET A 51 -6.23 -3.18 -3.18
N VAL A 52 -5.76 -4.25 -3.83
CA VAL A 52 -6.26 -4.68 -5.13
C VAL A 52 -7.69 -5.22 -5.01
N GLU A 53 -8.02 -5.92 -3.91
CA GLU A 53 -9.36 -6.44 -3.64
C GLU A 53 -10.37 -5.32 -3.37
N CYS A 54 -10.01 -4.33 -2.54
CA CYS A 54 -10.91 -3.25 -2.15
C CYS A 54 -11.08 -2.16 -3.22
N PHE A 55 -10.01 -1.81 -3.94
CA PHE A 55 -10.01 -0.67 -4.85
C PHE A 55 -9.82 -1.04 -6.33
N GLY A 56 -9.36 -2.27 -6.61
CA GLY A 56 -8.90 -2.66 -7.93
C GLY A 56 -7.43 -2.28 -8.18
N PRO A 57 -6.78 -2.90 -9.18
CA PRO A 57 -5.34 -2.77 -9.41
C PRO A 57 -4.89 -1.34 -9.76
N GLU A 58 -5.66 -0.61 -10.57
CA GLU A 58 -5.33 0.75 -10.99
C GLU A 58 -5.46 1.76 -9.83
N GLU A 59 -6.55 1.68 -9.07
CA GLU A 59 -6.77 2.58 -7.95
C GLU A 59 -5.80 2.27 -6.79
N ALA A 60 -5.47 1.00 -6.57
CA ALA A 60 -4.46 0.59 -5.60
C ALA A 60 -3.08 1.23 -5.88
N LEU A 61 -2.67 1.33 -7.15
CA LEU A 61 -1.46 2.05 -7.54
C LEU A 61 -1.55 3.54 -7.19
N ARG A 62 -2.66 4.20 -7.53
CA ARG A 62 -2.86 5.63 -7.22
C ARG A 62 -2.83 5.90 -5.72
N ILE A 63 -3.45 5.04 -4.92
CA ILE A 63 -3.43 5.14 -3.44
C ILE A 63 -2.01 4.95 -2.92
N THR A 64 -1.29 3.95 -3.44
CA THR A 64 0.11 3.68 -3.04
C THR A 64 1.00 4.88 -3.30
N VAL A 65 0.93 5.48 -4.49
CA VAL A 65 1.69 6.70 -4.83
C VAL A 65 1.35 7.86 -3.87
N LYS A 66 0.08 8.05 -3.52
CA LYS A 66 -0.34 9.09 -2.59
C LYS A 66 0.24 8.86 -1.19
N ILE A 67 0.15 7.64 -0.66
CA ILE A 67 0.64 7.31 0.68
C ILE A 67 2.17 7.38 0.73
N LEU A 68 2.87 6.87 -0.29
CA LEU A 68 4.33 6.97 -0.40
C LEU A 68 4.79 8.44 -0.34
N LYS A 69 4.08 9.36 -1.00
CA LYS A 69 4.34 10.80 -0.89
C LYS A 69 4.10 11.35 0.52
N LYS A 70 3.07 10.87 1.23
CA LYS A 70 2.78 11.28 2.62
C LYS A 70 3.89 10.88 3.60
N ILE A 71 4.46 9.69 3.44
CA ILE A 71 5.57 9.19 4.26
C ILE A 71 6.96 9.62 3.74
N ASN A 72 6.99 10.61 2.84
CA ASN A 72 8.20 11.18 2.24
C ASN A 72 9.06 10.18 1.42
N GLN A 73 8.46 9.07 0.97
CA GLN A 73 9.05 8.07 0.08
C GLN A 73 8.84 8.43 -1.40
N ASN A 74 9.19 9.68 -1.75
CA ASN A 74 8.97 10.24 -3.09
C ASN A 74 9.72 9.48 -4.19
N ASN A 75 10.86 8.87 -3.86
CA ASN A 75 11.64 8.05 -4.81
C ASN A 75 10.87 6.81 -5.27
N LEU A 76 10.03 6.23 -4.39
CA LEU A 76 9.22 5.05 -4.69
C LEU A 76 7.85 5.42 -5.28
N ALA A 77 7.44 6.69 -5.18
CA ALA A 77 6.15 7.20 -5.64
C ALA A 77 6.10 7.50 -7.15
N ASN A 78 7.04 6.96 -7.94
CA ASN A 78 7.17 7.17 -9.38
C ASN A 78 6.65 5.96 -10.20
N LEU A 79 5.75 5.19 -9.57
CA LEU A 79 5.05 4.03 -10.12
C LEU A 79 4.15 4.38 -11.31
#